data_AF-A0A935DHI6-F1
#
_entry.id   AF-A0A935DHI6-F1
#
_cell.length_a   1.000
_cell.length_b   1.000
_cell.length_c   1.000
_cell.angle_alpha   90.00
_cell.angle_beta   90.00
_cell.angle_gamma   90.00
#
_symmetry.space_group_name_H-M   'P 1'
#
loop_
_entity.id
_entity.type
_entity.pdbx_description
1 polymer ?
#
loop_
_entity_poly.entity_id
_entity_poly.type
_entity_poly.pdbx_seq_one_letter_code
_entity_poly.pdbx_strand_id
1 'polypeptide(L)'
;MDLSQYVSALNLLGDESRLRLCALLRDRELSVTDLVRVTGLSQSRVSTHLARLREGGFVRDRRDGQHAFYALSVDTLPGAARVILDEAIGAADPTLEGDQRRLHALDAERRGALPEAFAGEMERHYSPGRTWQSLAAGFAALVQLGDVLDLGSGDGAAVSWLAPRCRSLTCVDASPRMVEAAKQRLAPYAHVRALVADAHSLPFPGESFDTVMVFHTLTYAERPVGVLAECARVLRCGGRIVLLSLDEHRQREVTAPYGERHAGFSPSALGALLTRAGLRVVSSEVACREPRKPHFQVVLAIADKP
;
A
#
# COMPACT_ATOMS: atom_id res chain seq x y z
N MET A 1 -24.84 -37.51 4.98
CA MET A 1 -23.87 -38.60 5.02
C MET A 1 -24.59 -39.88 5.37
N ASP A 2 -24.38 -40.94 4.60
CA ASP A 2 -24.74 -42.30 5.02
C ASP A 2 -23.58 -42.95 5.80
N LEU A 3 -23.82 -44.12 6.40
CA LEU A 3 -22.83 -44.86 7.17
C LEU A 3 -21.57 -45.20 6.36
N SER A 4 -21.70 -45.45 5.06
CA SER A 4 -20.59 -45.81 4.18
C SER A 4 -19.60 -44.65 3.98
N GLN A 5 -20.09 -43.42 3.94
CA GLN A 5 -19.28 -42.22 3.83
C GLN A 5 -18.44 -41.97 5.08
N TYR A 6 -18.99 -42.23 6.28
CA TYR A 6 -18.22 -42.17 7.53
C TYR A 6 -17.13 -43.23 7.59
N VAL A 7 -17.44 -44.48 7.23
CA VAL A 7 -16.45 -45.58 7.21
C VAL A 7 -15.31 -45.27 6.22
N SER A 8 -15.64 -44.73 5.04
CA SER A 8 -14.63 -44.32 4.05
C SER A 8 -13.69 -43.22 4.60
N ALA A 9 -14.26 -42.18 5.22
CA ALA A 9 -13.49 -41.10 5.82
C ALA A 9 -12.57 -41.60 6.96
N LEU A 10 -13.06 -42.50 7.81
CA LEU A 10 -12.28 -43.11 8.88
C LEU A 10 -11.16 -44.00 8.34
N ASN A 11 -11.40 -44.78 7.28
CA ASN A 11 -10.37 -45.60 6.64
C ASN A 11 -9.28 -44.73 5.98
N LEU A 12 -9.66 -43.56 5.44
CA LEU A 12 -8.71 -42.58 4.92
C LEU A 12 -7.87 -41.94 6.04
N LEU A 13 -8.43 -41.67 7.22
CA LEU A 13 -7.66 -41.13 8.33
C LEU A 13 -6.95 -42.20 9.19
N GLY A 14 -7.32 -43.47 9.07
CA GLY A 14 -6.78 -44.58 9.88
C GLY A 14 -5.33 -44.98 9.59
N ASP A 15 -4.53 -44.09 9.02
CA ASP A 15 -3.13 -44.30 8.66
C ASP A 15 -2.29 -43.12 9.12
N GLU A 16 -1.24 -43.42 9.87
CA GLU A 16 -0.34 -42.45 10.48
C GLU A 16 0.24 -41.48 9.43
N SER A 17 0.66 -41.98 8.26
CA SER A 17 1.24 -41.13 7.22
C SER A 17 0.21 -40.16 6.64
N ARG A 18 -1.05 -40.61 6.45
CA ARG A 18 -2.12 -39.72 5.96
C ARG A 18 -2.48 -38.65 6.99
N LEU A 19 -2.54 -39.00 8.28
CA LEU A 19 -2.77 -38.02 9.35
C LEU A 19 -1.65 -36.97 9.43
N ARG A 20 -0.39 -37.41 9.36
CA ARG A 20 0.78 -36.50 9.34
C ARG A 20 0.73 -35.53 8.16
N LEU A 21 0.40 -36.02 6.96
CA LEU A 21 0.24 -35.18 5.78
C LEU A 21 -0.91 -34.19 5.94
N CYS A 22 -2.09 -34.62 6.41
CA CYS A 22 -3.22 -33.74 6.66
C CYS A 22 -2.89 -32.66 7.71
N ALA A 23 -2.12 -33.00 8.75
CA ALA A 23 -1.66 -32.07 9.77
C ALA A 23 -0.76 -30.97 9.20
N LEU A 24 0.21 -31.34 8.35
CA LEU A 24 1.11 -30.39 7.70
C LEU A 24 0.41 -29.48 6.68
N LEU A 25 -0.65 -29.98 6.05
CA LEU A 25 -1.41 -29.29 5.00
C LEU A 25 -2.58 -28.44 5.52
N ARG A 26 -2.82 -28.44 6.83
CA ARG A 26 -4.01 -27.81 7.45
C ARG A 26 -4.12 -26.32 7.11
N ASP A 27 -3.04 -25.57 7.34
CA ASP A 27 -3.05 -24.10 7.27
C ASP A 27 -2.19 -23.55 6.12
N ARG A 28 -1.74 -24.42 5.20
CA ARG A 28 -0.83 -24.04 4.11
C ARG A 28 -0.75 -25.05 2.97
N GLU A 29 -0.18 -24.60 1.85
CA GLU A 29 0.14 -25.47 0.72
C GLU A 29 1.59 -25.98 0.79
N LEU A 30 1.83 -27.26 0.52
CA LEU A 30 3.17 -27.85 0.46
C LEU A 30 3.36 -28.70 -0.80
N SER A 31 4.58 -28.71 -1.34
CA SER A 31 4.95 -29.59 -2.44
C SER A 31 5.25 -31.01 -1.96
N VAL A 32 5.25 -31.99 -2.88
CA VAL A 32 5.69 -33.37 -2.56
C VAL A 32 7.11 -33.39 -2.01
N THR A 33 8.00 -32.57 -2.56
CA THR A 33 9.39 -32.45 -2.10
C THR A 33 9.46 -31.95 -0.65
N ASP A 34 8.63 -30.97 -0.30
CA ASP A 34 8.55 -30.45 1.07
C ASP A 34 8.03 -31.51 2.04
N LEU A 35 6.96 -32.21 1.67
CA LEU A 35 6.37 -33.26 2.49
C LEU A 35 7.34 -34.43 2.72
N VAL A 36 8.10 -34.83 1.70
CA VAL A 36 9.19 -35.83 1.84
C VAL A 36 10.25 -35.34 2.82
N ARG A 37 10.72 -34.10 2.65
CA ARG A 37 11.76 -33.50 3.50
C ARG A 37 11.32 -33.37 4.96
N VAL A 38 10.06 -32.99 5.20
CA VAL A 38 9.51 -32.80 6.54
C VAL A 38 9.17 -34.12 7.21
N THR A 39 8.51 -35.04 6.51
CA THR A 39 8.04 -36.30 7.11
C THR A 39 9.12 -37.40 7.16
N GLY A 40 10.17 -37.28 6.33
CA GLY A 40 11.17 -38.34 6.13
C GLY A 40 10.64 -39.57 5.39
N LEU A 41 9.40 -39.54 4.90
CA LEU A 41 8.81 -40.62 4.11
C LEU A 41 9.37 -40.60 2.67
N SER A 42 9.36 -41.76 2.01
CA SER A 42 9.76 -41.83 0.60
C SER A 42 8.77 -41.08 -0.31
N GLN A 43 9.27 -40.52 -1.41
CA GLN A 43 8.45 -39.79 -2.38
C GLN A 43 7.30 -40.63 -2.96
N SER A 44 7.54 -41.93 -3.19
CA SER A 44 6.51 -42.86 -3.64
C SER A 44 5.38 -42.97 -2.61
N ARG A 45 5.73 -43.15 -1.33
CA ARG A 45 4.76 -43.25 -0.23
C ARG A 45 3.94 -41.97 -0.05
N VAL A 46 4.60 -40.80 -0.08
CA VAL A 46 3.92 -39.50 -0.02
C VAL A 46 2.95 -39.33 -1.19
N SER A 47 3.40 -39.59 -2.42
CA SER A 47 2.57 -39.47 -3.62
C SER A 47 1.35 -40.39 -3.59
N THR A 48 1.52 -41.66 -3.17
CA THR A 48 0.41 -42.62 -3.06
C THR A 48 -0.61 -42.18 -2.02
N HIS A 49 -0.18 -41.65 -0.86
CA HIS A 49 -1.08 -41.16 0.16
C HIS A 49 -1.83 -39.90 -0.28
N LEU A 50 -1.16 -38.95 -0.93
CA LEU A 50 -1.79 -37.75 -1.48
C LEU A 50 -2.83 -38.08 -2.57
N ALA A 51 -2.55 -39.05 -3.44
CA ALA A 51 -3.52 -39.51 -4.44
C ALA A 51 -4.81 -40.04 -3.79
N ARG A 52 -4.68 -40.91 -2.77
CA ARG A 52 -5.83 -41.43 -2.01
C ARG A 52 -6.60 -40.34 -1.26
N LEU A 53 -5.88 -39.41 -0.63
CA LEU A 53 -6.50 -38.27 0.05
C LEU A 53 -7.24 -37.37 -0.94
N ARG A 54 -6.71 -37.19 -2.15
CA ARG A 54 -7.35 -36.41 -3.21
C ARG A 54 -8.61 -37.09 -3.73
N GLU A 55 -8.54 -38.40 -4.02
CA GLU A 55 -9.70 -39.20 -4.42
C GLU A 55 -10.82 -39.15 -3.37
N GLY A 56 -10.45 -39.12 -2.09
CA GLY A 56 -11.37 -38.96 -0.97
C GLY A 56 -11.82 -37.51 -0.69
N GLY A 57 -11.32 -36.52 -1.42
CA GLY A 57 -11.68 -35.10 -1.24
C GLY A 57 -11.07 -34.41 -0.01
N PHE A 58 -10.08 -35.02 0.64
CA PHE A 58 -9.41 -34.45 1.82
C PHE A 58 -8.38 -33.38 1.46
N VAL A 59 -7.76 -33.50 0.29
CA VAL A 59 -6.78 -32.52 -0.20
C VAL A 59 -7.13 -32.04 -1.59
N ARG A 60 -6.77 -30.79 -1.87
CA ARG A 60 -6.80 -30.17 -3.19
C ARG A 60 -5.37 -29.98 -3.69
N ASP A 61 -5.17 -30.05 -4.99
CA ASP A 61 -3.89 -29.73 -5.61
C ASP A 61 -3.99 -28.54 -6.58
N ARG A 62 -2.90 -27.77 -6.63
CA ARG A 62 -2.68 -26.69 -7.60
C ARG A 62 -1.31 -26.90 -8.24
N ARG A 63 -1.21 -26.64 -9.55
CA ARG A 63 0.08 -26.66 -10.25
C ARG A 63 0.63 -25.25 -10.36
N ASP A 64 1.93 -25.12 -10.11
CA ASP A 64 2.71 -23.90 -10.28
C ASP A 64 4.04 -24.25 -10.97
N GLY A 65 4.12 -23.94 -12.27
CA GLY A 65 5.21 -24.40 -13.12
C GLY A 65 5.35 -25.93 -13.15
N GLN A 66 6.51 -26.44 -12.75
CA GLN A 66 6.82 -27.88 -12.70
C GLN A 66 6.39 -28.56 -11.39
N HIS A 67 5.90 -27.82 -10.40
CA HIS A 67 5.59 -28.34 -9.07
C HIS A 67 4.08 -28.42 -8.82
N ALA A 68 3.66 -29.51 -8.17
CA ALA A 68 2.31 -29.65 -7.62
C ALA A 68 2.32 -29.36 -6.13
N PHE A 69 1.42 -28.46 -5.71
CA PHE A 69 1.20 -28.06 -4.33
C PHE A 69 -0.11 -28.62 -3.85
N TYR A 70 -0.11 -29.20 -2.65
CA TYR A 70 -1.29 -29.78 -2.02
C TYR A 70 -1.70 -28.93 -0.83
N ALA A 71 -2.99 -28.86 -0.53
CA ALA A 71 -3.56 -28.19 0.63
C ALA A 71 -4.73 -29.00 1.18
N LEU A 72 -5.02 -28.90 2.48
CA LEU A 72 -6.18 -29.54 3.07
C LEU A 72 -7.46 -28.84 2.59
N SER A 73 -8.46 -29.62 2.19
CA SER A 73 -9.76 -29.12 1.76
C SER A 73 -10.72 -29.00 2.95
N VAL A 74 -10.41 -28.08 3.87
CA VAL A 74 -11.11 -27.95 5.17
C VAL A 74 -12.63 -27.82 5.02
N ASP A 75 -13.08 -27.05 4.03
CA ASP A 75 -14.51 -26.78 3.79
C ASP A 75 -15.28 -28.00 3.26
N THR A 76 -14.59 -28.98 2.67
CA THR A 76 -15.19 -30.19 2.11
C THR A 76 -15.02 -31.41 3.00
N LEU A 77 -14.33 -31.26 4.14
CA LEU A 77 -14.13 -32.37 5.08
C LEU A 77 -15.45 -32.74 5.78
N PRO A 78 -15.77 -34.04 5.88
CA PRO A 78 -16.81 -34.52 6.78
C PRO A 78 -16.61 -34.01 8.21
N GLY A 79 -17.67 -33.60 8.90
CA GLY A 79 -17.59 -33.05 10.26
C GLY A 79 -16.85 -33.97 11.25
N ALA A 80 -17.08 -35.29 11.19
CA ALA A 80 -16.36 -36.25 12.04
C ALA A 80 -14.87 -36.37 11.69
N ALA A 81 -14.53 -36.30 10.39
CA ALA A 81 -13.13 -36.32 9.96
C ALA A 81 -12.38 -35.07 10.44
N ARG A 82 -13.06 -33.92 10.44
CA ARG A 82 -12.51 -32.67 11.00
C ARG A 82 -12.26 -32.79 12.50
N VAL A 83 -13.22 -33.32 13.28
CA VAL A 83 -13.05 -33.53 14.73
C VAL A 83 -11.87 -34.45 15.03
N ILE A 84 -11.74 -35.57 14.31
CA ILE A 84 -10.63 -36.51 14.50
C ILE A 84 -9.30 -35.86 14.14
N LEU A 85 -9.25 -35.09 13.05
CA LEU A 85 -8.05 -34.39 12.64
C LEU A 85 -7.66 -33.29 13.64
N ASP A 86 -8.63 -32.53 14.15
CA ASP A 86 -8.42 -31.51 15.19
C ASP A 86 -7.86 -32.13 16.46
N GLU A 87 -8.45 -33.24 16.91
CA GLU A 87 -7.99 -33.97 18.10
C GLU A 87 -6.59 -34.58 17.90
N ALA A 88 -6.35 -35.21 16.74
CA ALA A 88 -5.05 -35.81 16.43
C ALA A 88 -3.94 -34.76 16.32
N ILE A 89 -4.24 -33.57 15.79
CA ILE A 89 -3.28 -32.45 15.70
C ILE A 89 -3.06 -31.81 17.07
N GLY A 90 -4.11 -31.75 17.91
CA GLY A 90 -4.02 -31.26 19.28
C GLY A 90 -3.31 -32.22 20.24
N ALA A 91 -3.19 -33.50 19.88
CA ALA A 91 -2.45 -34.48 20.67
C ALA A 91 -0.96 -34.15 20.70
N ALA A 92 -0.36 -34.21 21.89
CA ALA A 92 1.09 -34.05 22.09
C ALA A 92 1.87 -35.30 21.63
N ASP A 93 1.77 -35.63 20.33
CA ASP A 93 2.45 -36.76 19.71
C ASP A 93 3.88 -36.38 19.27
N PRO A 94 4.92 -37.12 19.68
CA PRO A 94 6.31 -36.80 19.35
C PRO A 94 6.63 -36.78 17.84
N THR A 95 5.90 -37.54 17.03
CA THR A 95 6.11 -37.62 15.57
C THR A 95 5.59 -36.35 14.91
N LEU A 96 4.37 -35.93 15.26
CA LEU A 96 3.77 -34.68 14.78
C LEU A 96 4.58 -33.46 15.22
N GLU A 97 5.02 -33.40 16.47
CA GLU A 97 5.92 -32.34 16.94
C GLU A 97 7.24 -32.32 16.16
N GLY A 98 7.81 -33.49 15.88
CA GLY A 98 9.02 -33.64 15.08
C GLY A 98 8.86 -33.09 13.65
N ASP A 99 7.74 -33.41 13.02
CA ASP A 99 7.39 -32.89 11.69
C ASP A 99 7.18 -31.38 11.72
N GLN A 100 6.47 -30.84 12.71
CA GLN A 100 6.30 -29.39 12.87
C GLN A 100 7.65 -28.67 13.07
N ARG A 101 8.56 -29.20 13.89
CA ARG A 101 9.91 -28.66 14.07
C ARG A 101 10.69 -28.63 12.75
N ARG A 102 10.64 -29.70 11.95
CA ARG A 102 11.30 -29.77 10.64
C ARG A 102 10.67 -28.79 9.63
N LEU A 103 9.35 -28.63 9.65
CA LEU A 103 8.65 -27.65 8.83
C LEU A 103 9.08 -26.21 9.18
N HIS A 104 9.16 -25.88 10.48
CA HIS A 104 9.64 -24.58 10.93
C HIS A 104 11.10 -24.30 10.52
N ALA A 105 11.97 -25.31 10.56
CA ALA A 105 13.34 -25.19 10.08
C ALA A 105 13.40 -24.93 8.56
N LEU A 106 12.58 -25.65 7.77
CA LEU A 106 12.45 -25.44 6.34
C LEU A 106 11.98 -24.00 6.00
N ASP A 107 11.03 -23.47 6.78
CA ASP A 107 10.56 -22.09 6.63
C ASP A 107 11.62 -21.05 7.01
N ALA A 108 12.43 -21.34 8.03
CA ALA A 108 13.52 -20.45 8.45
C ALA A 108 14.61 -20.39 7.37
N GLU A 109 14.97 -21.53 6.78
CA GLU A 109 15.91 -21.62 5.66
C GLU A 109 15.43 -20.84 4.44
N ARG A 110 14.16 -21.03 4.05
CA ARG A 110 13.54 -20.25 2.96
C ARG A 110 13.54 -18.76 3.26
N ARG A 111 13.21 -18.38 4.50
CA ARG A 111 13.26 -16.97 4.94
C ARG A 111 14.68 -16.40 4.95
N GLY A 112 15.72 -17.19 5.21
CA GLY A 112 17.12 -16.76 5.11
C GLY A 112 17.57 -16.50 3.67
N ALA A 113 17.06 -17.28 2.71
CA ALA A 113 17.35 -17.09 1.29
C ALA A 113 16.59 -15.90 0.66
N LEU A 114 15.43 -15.51 1.21
CA LEU A 114 14.62 -14.40 0.69
C LEU A 114 15.37 -13.04 0.67
N PRO A 115 16.01 -12.56 1.75
CA PRO A 115 16.73 -11.30 1.77
C PRO A 115 17.82 -11.18 0.70
N GLU A 116 18.55 -12.27 0.43
CA GLU A 116 19.57 -12.32 -0.62
C GLU A 116 18.93 -12.34 -2.01
N ALA A 117 17.83 -13.08 -2.20
CA ALA A 117 17.10 -13.15 -3.45
C ALA A 117 16.46 -11.81 -3.88
N PHE A 118 16.18 -10.91 -2.93
CA PHE A 118 15.64 -9.57 -3.18
C PHE A 118 16.68 -8.45 -3.09
N ALA A 119 17.96 -8.77 -2.96
CA ALA A 119 19.03 -7.78 -2.95
C ALA A 119 19.02 -6.96 -4.25
N GLY A 120 18.85 -5.64 -4.15
CA GLY A 120 18.75 -4.74 -5.31
C GLY A 120 17.37 -4.68 -5.98
N GLU A 121 16.41 -5.51 -5.58
CA GLU A 121 15.03 -5.50 -6.12
C GLU A 121 13.98 -5.06 -5.09
N MET A 122 14.44 -4.47 -3.98
CA MET A 122 13.59 -4.00 -2.87
C MET A 122 12.51 -2.99 -3.30
N GLU A 123 12.73 -2.19 -4.34
CA GLU A 123 11.71 -1.26 -4.87
C GLU A 123 10.65 -1.95 -5.72
N ARG A 124 10.96 -3.12 -6.31
CA ARG A 124 10.07 -3.85 -7.21
C ARG A 124 9.17 -4.84 -6.49
N HIS A 125 9.49 -5.16 -5.24
CA HIS A 125 8.78 -6.12 -4.44
C HIS A 125 8.11 -5.46 -3.23
N TYR A 126 6.83 -5.78 -3.03
CA TYR A 126 6.14 -5.38 -1.82
C TYR A 126 6.85 -5.96 -0.60
N SER A 127 7.33 -5.09 0.28
CA SER A 127 7.93 -5.45 1.55
C SER A 127 7.08 -4.88 2.68
N PRO A 128 6.48 -5.72 3.55
CA PRO A 128 5.71 -5.26 4.69
C PRO A 128 6.49 -4.23 5.52
N GLY A 129 5.87 -3.09 5.82
CA GLY A 129 6.49 -2.00 6.59
C GLY A 129 7.39 -1.05 5.78
N ARG A 130 7.70 -1.34 4.51
CA ARG A 130 8.50 -0.48 3.61
C ARG A 130 7.67 0.11 2.45
N THR A 131 6.39 0.34 2.69
CA THR A 131 5.55 1.04 1.72
C THR A 131 5.90 2.52 1.67
N TRP A 132 5.56 3.21 0.57
CA TRP A 132 5.73 4.66 0.49
C TRP A 132 4.98 5.41 1.60
N GLN A 133 3.84 4.89 2.06
CA GLN A 133 3.10 5.46 3.19
C GLN A 133 3.91 5.39 4.49
N SER A 134 4.53 4.24 4.79
CA SER A 134 5.39 4.09 5.98
C SER A 134 6.63 4.99 5.91
N LEU A 135 7.27 5.05 4.74
CA LEU A 135 8.44 5.91 4.53
C LEU A 135 8.07 7.40 4.63
N ALA A 136 6.96 7.81 4.04
CA ALA A 136 6.45 9.18 4.12
C ALA A 136 6.17 9.59 5.57
N ALA A 137 5.56 8.71 6.37
CA ALA A 137 5.34 8.96 7.80
C ALA A 137 6.67 9.15 8.57
N GLY A 138 7.69 8.34 8.24
CA GLY A 138 9.04 8.47 8.78
C GLY A 138 9.72 9.79 8.39
N PHE A 139 9.69 10.15 7.11
CA PHE A 139 10.27 11.41 6.63
C PHE A 139 9.53 12.64 7.17
N ALA A 140 8.20 12.58 7.26
CA ALA A 140 7.40 13.62 7.88
C ALA A 140 7.82 13.89 9.34
N ALA A 141 8.30 12.87 10.06
CA ALA A 141 8.79 13.03 11.42
C ALA A 141 10.06 13.88 11.55
N LEU A 142 10.77 14.12 10.45
CA LEU A 142 12.01 14.90 10.44
C LEU A 142 11.78 16.39 10.21
N VAL A 143 10.54 16.82 9.96
CA VAL A 143 10.21 18.21 9.61
C VAL A 143 9.14 18.79 10.53
N GLN A 144 9.23 20.10 10.75
CA GLN A 144 8.17 20.91 11.35
C GLN A 144 7.75 21.98 10.34
N LEU A 145 6.46 22.04 10.03
CA LEU A 145 5.94 22.86 8.93
C LEU A 145 5.30 24.19 9.37
N GLY A 146 5.18 24.41 10.68
CA GLY A 146 4.56 25.63 11.22
C GLY A 146 3.06 25.71 10.91
N ASP A 147 2.55 26.90 10.62
CA ASP A 147 1.18 27.08 10.10
C ASP A 147 1.15 26.80 8.60
N VAL A 148 0.37 25.80 8.21
CA VAL A 148 0.32 25.28 6.83
C VAL A 148 -1.03 25.59 6.18
N LEU A 149 -0.98 26.07 4.95
CA LEU A 149 -2.11 26.09 4.03
C LEU A 149 -1.94 25.01 2.97
N ASP A 150 -2.92 24.11 2.85
CA ASP A 150 -3.04 23.15 1.76
C ASP A 150 -4.12 23.64 0.78
N LEU A 151 -3.67 24.08 -0.40
CA LEU A 151 -4.53 24.64 -1.43
C LEU A 151 -4.98 23.54 -2.40
N GLY A 152 -6.29 23.36 -2.55
CA GLY A 152 -6.87 22.26 -3.31
C GLY A 152 -6.71 20.92 -2.62
N SER A 153 -7.03 20.89 -1.32
CA SER A 153 -6.77 19.75 -0.45
C SER A 153 -7.51 18.46 -0.84
N GLY A 154 -8.52 18.56 -1.70
CA GLY A 154 -9.42 17.45 -2.01
C GLY A 154 -10.05 16.90 -0.73
N ASP A 155 -10.00 15.58 -0.56
CA ASP A 155 -10.51 14.86 0.60
C ASP A 155 -9.52 14.79 1.78
N GLY A 156 -8.40 15.51 1.72
CA GLY A 156 -7.37 15.55 2.77
C GLY A 156 -6.44 14.34 2.81
N ALA A 157 -6.42 13.47 1.77
CA ALA A 157 -5.56 12.29 1.73
C ALA A 157 -4.07 12.59 1.86
N ALA A 158 -3.58 13.61 1.14
CA ALA A 158 -2.16 13.91 1.09
C ALA A 158 -1.65 14.48 2.41
N VAL A 159 -2.46 15.27 3.09
CA VAL A 159 -2.07 16.01 4.31
C VAL A 159 -2.38 15.31 5.62
N SER A 160 -3.16 14.21 5.61
CA SER A 160 -3.45 13.45 6.83
C SER A 160 -2.20 12.92 7.53
N TRP A 161 -1.14 12.61 6.78
CA TRP A 161 0.16 12.16 7.28
C TRP A 161 1.02 13.31 7.83
N LEU A 162 0.76 14.53 7.35
CA LEU A 162 1.49 15.74 7.73
C LEU A 162 0.83 16.49 8.89
N ALA A 163 -0.47 16.28 9.13
CA ALA A 163 -1.21 16.93 10.21
C ALA A 163 -0.50 16.89 11.58
N PRO A 164 0.13 15.78 12.03
CA PRO A 164 0.88 15.75 13.29
C PRO A 164 2.14 16.64 13.34
N ARG A 165 2.59 17.18 12.20
CA ARG A 165 3.84 17.93 12.02
C ARG A 165 3.60 19.42 11.80
N CYS A 166 2.34 19.82 11.69
CA CYS A 166 1.92 21.21 11.57
C CYS A 166 1.57 21.78 12.94
N ARG A 167 1.92 23.05 13.19
CA ARG A 167 1.36 23.83 14.31
C ARG A 167 -0.13 24.06 14.10
N SER A 168 -0.51 24.40 12.87
CA SER A 168 -1.89 24.43 12.40
C SER A 168 -1.94 24.02 10.93
N LEU A 169 -3.03 23.38 10.51
CA LEU A 169 -3.23 23.00 9.11
C LEU A 169 -4.58 23.52 8.63
N THR A 170 -4.56 24.32 7.59
CA THR A 170 -5.75 24.84 6.93
C THR A 170 -5.85 24.23 5.54
N CYS A 171 -6.90 23.45 5.30
CA CYS A 171 -7.21 22.83 4.02
C CYS A 171 -8.28 23.64 3.30
N VAL A 172 -8.02 24.02 2.05
CA VAL A 172 -8.97 24.77 1.21
C VAL A 172 -9.27 23.97 -0.05
N ASP A 173 -10.53 23.86 -0.40
CA ASP A 173 -10.97 23.32 -1.68
C ASP A 173 -12.19 24.10 -2.21
N ALA A 174 -12.35 24.17 -3.54
CA ALA A 174 -13.50 24.85 -4.15
C ALA A 174 -14.79 24.01 -4.05
N SER A 175 -14.67 22.69 -3.86
CA SER A 175 -15.80 21.77 -3.79
C SER A 175 -16.27 21.57 -2.34
N PRO A 176 -17.54 21.92 -2.01
CA PRO A 176 -18.10 21.66 -0.69
C PRO A 176 -18.08 20.18 -0.30
N ARG A 177 -18.20 19.27 -1.28
CA ARG A 177 -18.16 17.82 -1.05
C ARG A 177 -16.76 17.35 -0.64
N MET A 178 -15.72 17.88 -1.27
CA MET A 178 -14.33 17.56 -0.92
C MET A 178 -13.99 18.07 0.48
N VAL A 179 -14.39 19.30 0.80
CA VAL A 179 -14.22 19.89 2.13
C VAL A 179 -14.90 19.05 3.21
N GLU A 180 -16.12 18.58 2.97
CA GLU A 180 -16.84 17.73 3.93
C GLU A 180 -16.12 16.39 4.15
N ALA A 181 -15.63 15.76 3.08
CA ALA A 181 -14.82 14.54 3.19
C ALA A 181 -13.49 14.79 3.95
N ALA A 182 -12.83 15.92 3.69
CA ALA A 182 -11.62 16.33 4.39
C ALA A 182 -11.87 16.56 5.89
N LYS A 183 -12.98 17.21 6.26
CA LYS A 183 -13.38 17.38 7.67
C LYS A 183 -13.54 16.04 8.37
N GLN A 184 -14.21 15.08 7.75
CA GLN A 184 -14.42 13.76 8.33
C GLN A 184 -13.10 13.00 8.50
N ARG A 185 -12.22 13.05 7.48
CA ARG A 185 -10.91 12.40 7.53
C ARG A 185 -9.98 12.99 8.58
N LEU A 186 -10.02 14.32 8.73
CA LEU A 186 -9.09 15.08 9.58
C LEU A 186 -9.67 15.38 10.96
N ALA A 187 -10.90 14.94 11.26
CA ALA A 187 -11.56 15.10 12.55
C ALA A 187 -10.73 14.67 13.78
N PRO A 188 -9.83 13.66 13.71
CA PRO A 188 -8.97 13.33 14.83
C PRO A 188 -7.98 14.43 15.24
N TYR A 189 -7.75 15.45 14.40
CA TYR A 189 -6.75 16.49 14.63
C TYR A 189 -7.42 17.85 14.92
N ALA A 190 -7.44 18.26 16.19
CA ALA A 190 -8.11 19.48 16.63
C ALA A 190 -7.53 20.78 16.04
N HIS A 191 -6.26 20.78 15.63
CA HIS A 191 -5.55 21.92 15.02
C HIS A 191 -5.66 21.96 13.49
N VAL A 192 -6.52 21.11 12.91
CA VAL A 192 -6.78 21.06 11.48
C VAL A 192 -8.17 21.61 11.18
N ARG A 193 -8.27 22.45 10.16
CA ARG A 193 -9.54 22.97 9.65
C ARG A 193 -9.63 22.81 8.14
N ALA A 194 -10.81 22.47 7.64
CA ALA A 194 -11.10 22.46 6.22
C ALA A 194 -12.27 23.40 5.90
N LEU A 195 -12.13 24.22 4.86
CA LEU A 195 -13.14 25.20 4.45
C LEU A 195 -13.21 25.35 2.93
N VAL A 196 -14.39 25.76 2.47
CA VAL A 196 -14.59 26.08 1.05
C VAL A 196 -14.05 27.48 0.78
N ALA A 197 -13.15 27.62 -0.19
CA ALA A 197 -12.66 28.93 -0.65
C ALA A 197 -12.15 28.87 -2.09
N ASP A 198 -12.17 30.04 -2.75
CA ASP A 198 -11.59 30.23 -4.08
C ASP A 198 -10.08 30.48 -3.95
N ALA A 199 -9.29 29.71 -4.69
CA ALA A 199 -7.84 29.85 -4.76
C ALA A 199 -7.38 31.22 -5.29
N HIS A 200 -8.23 31.94 -6.04
CA HIS A 200 -7.93 33.28 -6.55
C HIS A 200 -8.27 34.40 -5.55
N SER A 201 -8.91 34.09 -4.41
CA SER A 201 -9.31 35.07 -3.40
C SER A 201 -9.41 34.39 -2.04
N LEU A 202 -8.25 34.20 -1.39
CA LEU A 202 -8.18 33.45 -0.15
C LEU A 202 -8.70 34.27 1.05
N PRO A 203 -9.58 33.73 1.90
CA PRO A 203 -10.23 34.45 3.00
C PRO A 203 -9.32 34.56 4.24
N PHE A 204 -8.03 34.83 4.02
CA PHE A 204 -7.03 34.96 5.08
C PHE A 204 -6.31 36.30 4.95
N PRO A 205 -5.89 36.91 6.06
CA PRO A 205 -5.01 38.07 6.00
C PRO A 205 -3.66 37.70 5.38
N GLY A 206 -2.90 38.70 4.94
CA GLY A 206 -1.52 38.49 4.53
C GLY A 206 -0.69 37.88 5.67
N GLU A 207 0.38 37.17 5.33
CA GLU A 207 1.37 36.71 6.32
C GLU A 207 0.78 35.79 7.42
N SER A 208 -0.15 34.92 7.03
CA SER A 208 -0.84 33.97 7.91
C SER A 208 -0.17 32.61 8.01
N PHE A 209 0.66 32.23 7.03
CA PHE A 209 1.20 30.87 6.92
C PHE A 209 2.72 30.85 6.78
N ASP A 210 3.33 29.85 7.40
CA ASP A 210 4.76 29.56 7.26
C ASP A 210 5.01 28.73 5.99
N THR A 211 4.08 27.83 5.66
CA THR A 211 4.16 26.95 4.49
C THR A 211 2.85 26.94 3.70
N VAL A 212 2.94 26.99 2.37
CA VAL A 212 1.82 26.76 1.44
C VAL A 212 2.14 25.54 0.57
N MET A 213 1.21 24.60 0.51
CA MET A 213 1.27 23.42 -0.35
C MET A 213 0.27 23.59 -1.49
N VAL A 214 0.72 23.31 -2.72
CA VAL A 214 -0.13 23.34 -3.93
C VAL A 214 0.11 22.04 -4.70
N PHE A 215 -0.62 20.99 -4.36
CA PHE A 215 -0.37 19.65 -4.90
C PHE A 215 -1.41 19.29 -5.95
N HIS A 216 -0.98 19.25 -7.20
CA HIS A 216 -1.82 18.94 -8.37
C HIS A 216 -3.02 19.88 -8.56
N THR A 217 -3.06 21.03 -7.89
CA THR A 217 -4.20 21.97 -7.94
C THR A 217 -4.03 23.05 -8.99
N LEU A 218 -2.79 23.45 -9.31
CA LEU A 218 -2.55 24.60 -10.18
C LEU A 218 -3.09 24.37 -11.62
N THR A 219 -3.18 23.11 -12.06
CA THR A 219 -3.72 22.72 -13.38
C THR A 219 -5.22 23.04 -13.52
N TYR A 220 -5.94 23.28 -12.42
CA TYR A 220 -7.35 23.69 -12.41
C TYR A 220 -7.56 25.20 -12.42
N ALA A 221 -6.50 25.99 -12.17
CA ALA A 221 -6.61 27.45 -11.99
C ALA A 221 -6.93 28.15 -13.32
N GLU A 222 -7.87 29.09 -13.30
CA GLU A 222 -8.13 29.95 -14.48
C GLU A 222 -6.98 30.90 -14.73
N ARG A 223 -6.42 31.47 -13.65
CA ARG A 223 -5.29 32.40 -13.71
C ARG A 223 -4.17 31.91 -12.77
N PRO A 224 -3.27 31.02 -13.23
CA PRO A 224 -2.24 30.41 -12.38
C PRO A 224 -1.38 31.43 -11.62
N VAL A 225 -0.95 32.52 -12.27
CA VAL A 225 -0.19 33.59 -11.60
C VAL A 225 -1.01 34.28 -10.50
N GLY A 226 -2.32 34.44 -10.69
CA GLY A 226 -3.21 35.04 -9.69
C GLY A 226 -3.32 34.16 -8.44
N VAL A 227 -3.46 32.85 -8.61
CA VAL A 227 -3.45 31.89 -7.50
C VAL A 227 -2.12 31.92 -6.75
N LEU A 228 -1.00 31.91 -7.48
CA LEU A 228 0.33 31.96 -6.86
C LEU A 228 0.58 33.30 -6.16
N ALA A 229 0.05 34.41 -6.67
CA ALA A 229 0.13 35.71 -6.03
C ALA A 229 -0.68 35.74 -4.71
N GLU A 230 -1.86 35.12 -4.67
CA GLU A 230 -2.61 34.93 -3.43
C GLU A 230 -1.86 34.05 -2.42
N CYS A 231 -1.20 32.98 -2.88
CA CYS A 231 -0.32 32.16 -2.04
C CYS A 231 0.83 33.00 -1.45
N ALA A 232 1.49 33.82 -2.28
CA ALA A 232 2.55 34.71 -1.86
C ALA A 232 2.05 35.78 -0.87
N ARG A 233 0.82 36.28 -1.04
CA ARG A 233 0.20 37.24 -0.13
C ARG A 233 0.03 36.64 1.27
N VAL A 234 -0.51 35.43 1.37
CA VAL A 234 -0.81 34.77 2.66
C VAL A 234 0.43 34.14 3.32
N LEU A 235 1.53 33.94 2.59
CA LEU A 235 2.81 33.53 3.18
C LEU A 235 3.43 34.64 4.02
N ARG A 236 4.09 34.28 5.13
CA ARG A 236 4.98 35.18 5.89
C ARG A 236 6.27 35.42 5.13
N CYS A 237 6.97 36.54 5.39
CA CYS A 237 8.33 36.73 4.87
C CYS A 237 9.24 35.59 5.35
N GLY A 238 10.02 35.01 4.44
CA GLY A 238 10.78 33.78 4.69
C GLY A 238 9.96 32.48 4.67
N GLY A 239 8.63 32.56 4.50
CA GLY A 239 7.75 31.41 4.33
C GLY A 239 7.94 30.73 2.97
N ARG A 240 7.54 29.47 2.88
CA ARG A 240 7.83 28.59 1.75
C ARG A 240 6.57 28.11 1.04
N ILE A 241 6.63 28.07 -0.29
CA ILE A 241 5.68 27.32 -1.11
C ILE A 241 6.33 26.05 -1.66
N VAL A 242 5.59 24.94 -1.62
CA VAL A 242 5.95 23.66 -2.26
C VAL A 242 4.83 23.29 -3.23
N LEU A 243 5.19 23.09 -4.49
CA LEU A 243 4.25 22.84 -5.57
C LEU A 243 4.57 21.54 -6.28
N LEU A 244 3.54 20.71 -6.48
CA LEU A 244 3.60 19.53 -7.33
C LEU A 244 2.62 19.70 -8.49
N SER A 245 3.08 19.43 -9.70
CA SER A 245 2.25 19.43 -10.90
C SER A 245 2.75 18.35 -11.86
N LEU A 246 1.89 17.90 -12.77
CA LEU A 246 2.39 17.21 -13.96
C LEU A 246 3.28 18.15 -14.78
N ASP A 247 4.31 17.60 -15.39
CA ASP A 247 5.07 18.25 -16.46
C ASP A 247 4.17 18.48 -17.68
N GLU A 248 4.56 19.40 -18.56
CA GLU A 248 3.81 19.66 -19.78
C GLU A 248 3.67 18.38 -20.61
N HIS A 249 2.42 18.03 -20.95
CA HIS A 249 2.13 16.75 -21.60
C HIS A 249 1.08 16.88 -22.72
N ARG A 250 1.06 15.87 -23.60
CA ARG A 250 0.13 15.83 -24.75
C ARG A 250 -1.11 14.96 -24.50
N GLN A 251 -1.07 14.12 -23.48
CA GLN A 251 -2.10 13.12 -23.17
C GLN A 251 -3.32 13.74 -22.46
N ARG A 252 -3.93 14.74 -23.09
CA ARG A 252 -5.10 15.46 -22.53
C ARG A 252 -6.30 14.55 -22.36
N GLU A 253 -6.42 13.52 -23.18
CA GLU A 253 -7.46 12.49 -23.06
C GLU A 253 -7.42 11.75 -21.72
N VAL A 254 -6.25 11.66 -21.08
CA VAL A 254 -6.10 11.00 -19.78
C VAL A 254 -6.46 11.94 -18.63
N THR A 255 -6.16 13.23 -18.75
CA THR A 255 -6.41 14.22 -17.69
C THR A 255 -7.75 14.95 -17.80
N ALA A 256 -8.35 15.01 -18.99
CA ALA A 256 -9.64 15.67 -19.24
C ALA A 256 -10.80 15.16 -18.35
N PRO A 257 -10.93 13.85 -18.04
CA PRO A 257 -11.97 13.37 -17.13
C PRO A 257 -11.87 13.95 -15.71
N TYR A 258 -10.69 14.42 -15.31
CA TYR A 258 -10.47 15.04 -14.01
C TYR A 258 -10.79 16.54 -14.00
N GLY A 259 -10.98 17.17 -15.17
CA GLY A 259 -11.38 18.57 -15.28
C GLY A 259 -10.21 19.57 -15.28
N GLU A 260 -9.00 19.12 -15.54
CA GLU A 260 -7.82 19.99 -15.65
C GLU A 260 -7.96 20.98 -16.82
N ARG A 261 -7.55 22.24 -16.58
CA ARG A 261 -7.56 23.31 -17.59
C ARG A 261 -6.21 23.42 -18.31
N HIS A 262 -5.13 23.09 -17.63
CA HIS A 262 -3.77 23.14 -18.14
C HIS A 262 -3.19 21.72 -18.21
N ALA A 263 -2.52 21.40 -19.31
CA ALA A 263 -1.89 20.09 -19.51
C ALA A 263 -0.49 20.06 -18.88
N GLY A 264 -0.44 20.27 -17.56
CA GLY A 264 0.80 20.39 -16.79
C GLY A 264 1.57 21.69 -17.01
N PHE A 265 2.71 21.80 -16.33
CA PHE A 265 3.62 22.94 -16.40
C PHE A 265 5.06 22.44 -16.41
N SER A 266 5.84 22.85 -17.41
CA SER A 266 7.27 22.54 -17.42
C SER A 266 8.02 23.21 -16.26
N PRO A 267 9.17 22.66 -15.83
CA PRO A 267 9.93 23.25 -14.73
C PRO A 267 10.27 24.73 -14.95
N SER A 268 10.64 25.11 -16.17
CA SER A 268 10.94 26.51 -16.52
C SER A 268 9.70 27.39 -16.50
N ALA A 269 8.58 26.92 -17.03
CA ALA A 269 7.30 27.64 -16.99
C ALA A 269 6.85 27.88 -15.55
N LEU A 270 6.92 26.85 -14.70
CA LEU A 270 6.51 26.95 -13.31
C LEU A 270 7.40 27.91 -12.50
N GLY A 271 8.71 27.86 -12.72
CA GLY A 271 9.64 28.83 -12.12
C GLY A 271 9.35 30.27 -12.56
N ALA A 272 9.01 30.49 -13.84
CA ALA A 272 8.63 31.81 -14.33
C ALA A 272 7.31 32.31 -13.72
N LEU A 273 6.32 31.43 -13.54
CA LEU A 273 5.05 31.77 -12.88
C LEU A 273 5.25 32.17 -11.42
N LEU A 274 6.05 31.41 -10.66
CA LEU A 274 6.41 31.72 -9.28
C LEU A 274 7.14 33.07 -9.16
N THR A 275 8.10 33.32 -10.05
CA THR A 275 8.84 34.60 -10.08
C THR A 275 7.89 35.77 -10.36
N ARG A 276 6.96 35.62 -11.32
CA ARG A 276 5.94 36.65 -11.64
C ARG A 276 4.97 36.89 -10.48
N ALA A 277 4.76 35.90 -9.61
CA ALA A 277 3.95 36.02 -8.40
C ALA A 277 4.70 36.68 -7.23
N GLY A 278 5.96 37.11 -7.42
CA GLY A 278 6.75 37.79 -6.39
C GLY A 278 7.50 36.85 -5.45
N LEU A 279 7.63 35.56 -5.82
CA LEU A 279 8.35 34.56 -5.03
C LEU A 279 9.77 34.37 -5.57
N ARG A 280 10.72 34.07 -4.68
CA ARG A 280 12.09 33.70 -5.04
C ARG A 280 12.17 32.19 -5.22
N VAL A 281 12.31 31.74 -6.46
CA VAL A 281 12.44 30.30 -6.78
C VAL A 281 13.73 29.73 -6.19
N VAL A 282 13.61 28.63 -5.45
CA VAL A 282 14.71 27.84 -4.91
C VAL A 282 15.07 26.72 -5.87
N SER A 283 14.08 25.96 -6.31
CA SER A 283 14.23 24.91 -7.31
C SER A 283 12.93 24.72 -8.11
N SER A 284 13.06 24.21 -9.33
CA SER A 284 11.95 23.78 -10.17
C SER A 284 12.49 22.73 -11.14
N GLU A 285 12.13 21.46 -10.93
CA GLU A 285 12.71 20.33 -11.65
C GLU A 285 11.73 19.15 -11.75
N VAL A 286 12.00 18.23 -12.68
CA VAL A 286 11.26 16.97 -12.74
C VAL A 286 11.72 16.09 -11.58
N ALA A 287 10.83 15.85 -10.62
CA ALA A 287 11.12 15.07 -9.41
C ALA A 287 11.06 13.56 -9.69
N CYS A 288 10.06 13.11 -10.46
CA CYS A 288 9.91 11.70 -10.78
C CYS A 288 9.16 11.47 -12.09
N ARG A 289 9.24 10.23 -12.57
CA ARG A 289 8.48 9.73 -13.71
C ARG A 289 7.68 8.52 -13.30
N GLU A 290 6.40 8.52 -13.62
CA GLU A 290 5.51 7.42 -13.26
C GLU A 290 5.91 6.12 -13.96
N PRO A 291 5.87 4.98 -13.24
CA PRO A 291 6.27 3.69 -13.80
C PRO A 291 5.23 3.13 -14.79
N ARG A 292 3.99 3.63 -14.76
CA ARG A 292 2.89 3.15 -15.62
C ARG A 292 2.68 4.10 -16.79
N LYS A 293 2.29 3.55 -17.94
CA LYS A 293 1.88 4.35 -19.10
C LYS A 293 0.72 5.29 -18.71
N PRO A 294 0.71 6.55 -19.17
CA PRO A 294 1.58 7.13 -20.21
C PRO A 294 2.94 7.62 -19.73
N HIS A 295 3.32 7.34 -18.47
CA HIS A 295 4.57 7.74 -17.82
C HIS A 295 4.68 9.25 -17.64
N PHE A 296 3.66 9.84 -17.01
CA PHE A 296 3.71 11.24 -16.66
C PHE A 296 4.95 11.57 -15.83
N GLN A 297 5.48 12.76 -16.07
CA GLN A 297 6.52 13.34 -15.23
C GLN A 297 5.87 14.27 -14.23
N VAL A 298 6.36 14.28 -13.00
CA VAL A 298 5.90 15.18 -11.95
C VAL A 298 7.00 16.20 -11.71
N VAL A 299 6.63 17.48 -11.81
CA VAL A 299 7.48 18.63 -11.52
C VAL A 299 7.29 19.03 -10.06
N LEU A 300 8.40 19.19 -9.36
CA LEU A 300 8.46 19.78 -8.02
C LEU A 300 9.07 21.17 -8.15
N ALA A 301 8.36 22.18 -7.65
CA ALA A 301 8.92 23.51 -7.49
C ALA A 301 8.84 23.98 -6.04
N ILE A 302 9.90 24.65 -5.60
CA ILE A 302 10.04 25.21 -4.27
C ILE A 302 10.42 26.69 -4.43
N ALA A 303 9.72 27.56 -3.72
CA ALA A 303 10.05 28.99 -3.68
C ALA A 303 9.82 29.56 -2.29
N ASP A 304 10.54 30.62 -1.97
CA ASP A 304 10.41 31.34 -0.69
C ASP A 304 9.84 32.74 -0.94
N LYS A 305 9.08 33.26 0.03
CA LYS A 305 8.70 34.66 0.06
C LYS A 305 9.90 35.51 0.52
N PRO A 306 10.36 36.48 -0.29
CA PRO A 306 11.51 37.31 0.06
C PRO A 306 11.27 38.22 1.27
#